data_AF-A0A1W6MTM3-F1
#
_entry.id   AF-A0A1W6MTM3-F1
#
_cell.length_a   1.000
_cell.length_b   1.000
_cell.length_c   1.000
_cell.angle_alpha   90.00
_cell.angle_beta   90.00
_cell.angle_gamma   90.00
#
_symmetry.space_group_name_H-M   'P 1'
#
loop_
_entity.id
_entity.type
_entity.pdbx_description
1 polymer ?
#
loop_
_entity_poly.entity_id
_entity_poly.type
_entity_poly.pdbx_seq_one_letter_code
_entity_poly.pdbx_strand_id
1 'polypeptide(L)' 'MADPKVTIEQLPSGKWACFLHLPGQETPAHLGKEFKNEEQAENWLNVSEAVTAIEMMTRKAAAAK' A
#
# COMPACT_ATOMS: atom_id res chain seq x y z
N MET A 1 18.00 6.19 -5.60
CA MET A 1 16.53 6.39 -5.63
C MET A 1 15.98 5.40 -4.64
N ALA A 2 15.22 5.82 -3.64
CA ALA A 2 14.59 4.89 -2.71
C ALA A 2 13.29 4.41 -3.36
N ASP A 3 13.21 3.11 -3.64
CA ASP A 3 12.03 2.51 -4.23
C ASP A 3 10.86 2.54 -3.23
N PRO A 4 9.61 2.76 -3.71
CA PRO A 4 8.43 2.65 -2.88
C PRO A 4 8.35 1.24 -2.27
N LYS A 5 8.24 1.15 -0.94
CA LYS A 5 8.11 -0.13 -0.24
C LYS A 5 6.67 -0.38 0.13
N VAL A 6 6.16 -1.57 -0.16
CA VAL A 6 4.84 -1.99 0.31
C VAL A 6 4.99 -2.92 1.50
N THR A 7 4.24 -2.67 2.57
CA THR A 7 4.09 -3.58 3.72
C THR A 7 2.66 -4.05 3.81
N ILE A 8 2.48 -5.23 4.40
CA ILE A 8 1.16 -5.77 4.72
C ILE A 8 1.06 -5.80 6.23
N GLU A 9 0.04 -5.17 6.77
CA GLU A 9 -0.13 -5.02 8.21
C GLU A 9 -1.56 -5.40 8.60
N GLN A 10 -1.69 -6.05 9.76
CA GLN A 10 -2.98 -6.36 10.34
C GLN A 10 -3.54 -5.12 11.05
N LEU A 11 -4.76 -4.75 10.67
CA LEU A 11 -5.54 -3.70 11.29
C LEU A 11 -6.13 -4.18 12.62
N PRO A 12 -6.43 -3.27 13.57
CA PRO A 12 -7.09 -3.60 14.83
C PRO A 12 -8.47 -4.26 14.63
N SER A 13 -9.07 -4.10 13.46
CA SER A 13 -10.30 -4.80 13.04
C SER A 13 -10.10 -6.31 12.78
N GLY A 14 -8.86 -6.82 12.83
CA GLY A 14 -8.49 -8.20 12.48
C GLY A 14 -8.31 -8.46 10.98
N LYS A 15 -8.56 -7.45 10.15
CA LYS A 15 -8.34 -7.48 8.70
C LYS A 15 -6.89 -7.11 8.36
N TRP A 16 -6.46 -7.42 7.15
CA TRP A 16 -5.14 -7.11 6.62
C TRP A 16 -5.22 -6.00 5.58
N ALA A 17 -4.26 -5.10 5.54
CA ALA A 17 -4.21 -4.05 4.54
C ALA A 17 -2.80 -3.84 4.03
N CYS A 18 -2.70 -3.33 2.80
CA CYS A 18 -1.43 -3.00 2.19
C CYS A 18 -1.13 -1.50 2.37
N PHE A 19 0.09 -1.21 2.79
CA PHE A 19 0.57 0.12 3.13
C PHE A 19 1.78 0.47 2.27
N LEU A 20 1.72 1.63 1.62
CA LEU A 20 2.77 2.14 0.75
C LEU A 20 3.64 3.14 1.51
N HIS A 21 4.91 2.78 1.69
CA HIS A 21 5.95 3.61 2.28
C HIS A 21 6.69 4.34 1.17
N LEU A 22 6.60 5.66 1.19
CA LEU A 22 7.24 6.53 0.20
C LEU A 22 8.41 7.29 0.83
N PRO A 23 9.52 7.45 0.10
CA PRO A 23 10.68 8.17 0.62
C PRO A 23 10.36 9.66 0.82
N GLY A 24 10.51 10.11 2.07
CA GLY A 24 10.19 11.47 2.49
C GLY A 24 8.74 11.66 2.95
N GLN A 25 7.97 10.57 3.09
CA GLN A 25 6.68 10.59 3.78
C GLN A 25 6.82 9.82 5.09
N GLU A 26 6.51 10.47 6.22
CA GLU A 26 6.63 9.85 7.54
C GLU A 26 5.54 8.80 7.81
N THR A 27 4.39 8.94 7.14
CA THR A 27 3.25 8.04 7.30
C THR A 27 3.03 7.20 6.05
N PRO A 28 2.88 5.88 6.18
CA PRO A 28 2.55 5.05 5.04
C PRO A 28 1.12 5.34 4.54
N ALA A 29 0.95 5.30 3.22
CA ALA A 29 -0.34 5.47 2.58
C ALA A 29 -1.09 4.13 2.52
N HIS A 30 -2.30 4.09 3.08
CA HIS A 30 -3.18 2.93 2.94
C HIS A 30 -3.61 2.77 1.47
N LEU A 31 -3.38 1.60 0.87
CA LEU A 31 -3.68 1.33 -0.54
C LEU A 31 -5.19 1.15 -0.84
N GLY A 32 -6.05 1.36 0.16
CA GLY A 32 -7.49 1.51 0.01
C GLY A 32 -8.28 0.21 0.12
N LYS A 33 -7.61 -0.93 0.34
CA LYS A 33 -8.25 -2.25 0.35
C LYS A 33 -7.89 -3.03 1.61
N GLU A 34 -8.90 -3.66 2.20
CA GLU A 34 -8.77 -4.53 3.36
C GLU A 34 -9.07 -5.98 2.95
N PHE A 35 -8.34 -6.91 3.53
CA PHE A 35 -8.37 -8.34 3.25
C PHE A 35 -8.65 -9.12 4.52
N LYS A 36 -9.16 -10.33 4.38
CA LYS A 36 -9.45 -11.18 5.55
C LYS A 36 -8.18 -11.81 6.13
N ASN A 37 -7.21 -12.12 5.29
CA ASN A 37 -5.96 -12.80 5.65
C ASN A 37 -4.78 -12.17 4.89
N GLU A 38 -3.57 -12.35 5.42
CA GLU A 38 -2.31 -11.87 4.83
C GLU A 38 -2.11 -12.35 3.38
N GLU A 39 -2.33 -13.64 3.13
CA GLU A 39 -2.17 -14.25 1.80
C GLU A 39 -3.04 -13.57 0.72
N GLN A 40 -4.24 -13.13 1.06
CA GLN A 40 -5.09 -12.41 0.11
C GLN A 40 -4.53 -11.02 -0.21
N ALA A 41 -3.91 -10.36 0.77
CA ALA A 41 -3.27 -9.08 0.58
C ALA A 41 -1.99 -9.23 -0.26
N GLU A 42 -1.17 -10.26 0.00
CA GLU A 42 0.01 -10.60 -0.81
C GLU A 42 -0.38 -10.93 -2.25
N ASN A 43 -1.39 -11.77 -2.44
CA ASN A 43 -1.85 -12.14 -3.77
C ASN A 43 -2.43 -10.92 -4.51
N TRP A 44 -3.09 -10.01 -3.80
CA TRP A 44 -3.55 -8.77 -4.41
C TRP A 44 -2.39 -7.90 -4.89
N LEU A 45 -1.26 -7.83 -4.16
CA LEU A 45 -0.07 -7.09 -4.62
C LEU A 45 0.50 -7.61 -5.95
N ASN A 46 0.17 -8.83 -6.35
CA ASN A 46 0.59 -9.42 -7.62
C ASN A 46 -0.38 -9.14 -8.78
N VAL A 47 -1.54 -8.51 -8.53
CA VAL A 47 -2.49 -8.16 -9.60
C VAL A 47 -2.31 -6.72 -10.09
N SER A 48 -2.69 -6.46 -11.35
CA SER A 48 -2.58 -5.13 -11.96
C SER A 48 -3.33 -4.02 -11.22
N GLU A 49 -4.38 -4.38 -10.47
CA GLU A 49 -5.11 -3.44 -9.63
C GLU A 49 -4.23 -2.85 -8.52
N ALA A 50 -3.39 -3.68 -7.88
CA ALA A 50 -2.48 -3.20 -6.84
C ALA A 50 -1.38 -2.30 -7.42
N VAL A 51 -0.82 -2.67 -8.58
CA VAL A 51 0.16 -1.83 -9.29
C VAL A 51 -0.44 -0.45 -9.56
N THR A 52 -1.67 -0.41 -10.07
CA THR A 52 -2.38 0.85 -10.34
C THR A 52 -2.60 1.67 -9.07
N ALA A 53 -3.00 1.02 -7.98
CA ALA A 53 -3.18 1.69 -6.68
C ALA A 53 -1.86 2.28 -6.16
N ILE A 54 -0.75 1.53 -6.25
CA ILE A 54 0.59 1.98 -5.85
C ILE A 54 1.00 3.19 -6.70
N GLU A 55 0.84 3.14 -8.01
CA GLU A 55 1.16 4.26 -8.89
C GLU A 55 0.34 5.52 -8.56
N MET A 56 -0.97 5.38 -8.36
CA MET A 56 -1.84 6.52 -8.01
C MET A 56 -1.43 7.15 -6.68
N MET A 57 -1.18 6.33 -5.66
CA MET A 57 -0.76 6.83 -4.34
C MET A 57 0.63 7.47 -4.39
N THR A 58 1.56 6.89 -5.15
CA THR A 58 2.89 7.46 -5.39
C THR A 58 2.80 8.83 -6.06
N ARG A 59 1.98 8.96 -7.12
CA ARG A 59 1.76 10.23 -7.82
C ARG A 59 1.08 11.26 -6.91
N LYS A 60 0.09 10.85 -6.12
CA LYS A 60 -0.62 11.72 -5.19
C LYS A 60 0.31 12.27 -4.11
N ALA A 61 1.18 11.43 -3.55
CA ALA A 61 2.16 11.85 -2.56
C ALA A 61 3.26 12.75 -3.17
N ALA A 62 3.67 12.48 -4.41
CA ALA A 62 4.60 13.36 -5.13
C ALA A 62 3.99 14.75 -5.43
N ALA A 63 2.68 14.82 -5.70
CA ALA A 63 1.96 16.06 -5.95
C ALA A 63 1.62 16.86 -4.67
N ALA A 64 1.78 16.27 -3.49
CA ALA A 64 1.55 16.92 -2.20
C ALA A 64 2.82 17.60 -1.63
N LYS A 65 3.94 17.58 -2.36
CA LYS A 65 5.18 18.29 -2.03
C LYS A 65 5.20 19.72 -2.56
#